data_AF-A0A923B7R2-F1
#
_entry.id   AF-A0A923B7R2-F1
#
_cell.length_a   1.000
_cell.length_b   1.000
_cell.length_c   1.000
_cell.angle_alpha   90.00
_cell.angle_beta   90.00
_cell.angle_gamma   90.00
#
_symmetry.space_group_name_H-M   'P 1'
#
loop_
_entity.id
_entity.type
_entity.pdbx_description
1 polymer ?
#
loop_
_entity_poly.entity_id
_entity_poly.type
_entity_poly.pdbx_seq_one_letter_code
_entity_poly.pdbx_strand_id
1 'polypeptide(L)'
;MPPKKGDGGNGETGDPRERESAEIIDLASRAAFPAVTDRKAKSDGLSLAAGVAVVGLLGAVTFWAMNSARTPEPEGIGNPNVAPPQAAVVQPTAQPVPNASPSPAVVPQPDPAPAPVLANNPAYQAVAAGNPYASPILAFDTSGAVNGLRLAEPPPAGQSAAGSVVGGGRAGEFASRIGGVGGAPAQARAMVNPSTTVTEGTLIPAILETAINTDVPGYVRAVVSQDV
;
A
#
# COMPACT_ATOMS: atom_id res chain seq x y z
N MET A 1 26.01 -58.07 -18.35
CA MET A 1 25.98 -58.26 -16.88
C MET A 1 25.85 -56.87 -16.25
N PRO A 2 24.95 -56.62 -15.29
CA PRO A 2 24.89 -55.32 -14.62
C PRO A 2 26.12 -55.15 -13.71
N PRO A 3 26.67 -53.93 -13.55
CA PRO A 3 27.81 -53.72 -12.68
C PRO A 3 27.42 -53.87 -11.20
N LYS A 4 28.34 -54.48 -10.44
CA LYS A 4 28.23 -54.72 -9.00
C LYS A 4 28.09 -53.39 -8.25
N LYS A 5 27.06 -53.31 -7.40
CA LYS A 5 26.94 -52.29 -6.37
C LYS A 5 28.08 -52.47 -5.36
N GLY A 6 28.91 -51.44 -5.21
CA GLY A 6 29.87 -51.33 -4.09
C GLY A 6 31.35 -51.43 -4.45
N ASP A 7 31.79 -50.92 -5.60
CA ASP A 7 33.22 -50.64 -5.77
C ASP A 7 33.46 -49.12 -5.58
N GLY A 8 33.97 -48.80 -4.39
CA GLY A 8 34.25 -47.45 -3.91
C GLY A 8 35.46 -46.85 -4.62
N GLY A 9 35.26 -46.40 -5.85
CA GLY A 9 36.23 -45.57 -6.56
C GLY A 9 36.36 -44.21 -5.89
N ASN A 10 37.49 -44.02 -5.19
CA ASN A 10 38.00 -42.72 -4.77
C ASN A 10 38.19 -41.81 -5.99
N GLY A 11 37.15 -41.07 -6.35
CA GLY A 11 37.18 -40.04 -7.38
C GLY A 11 36.33 -38.87 -6.93
N GLU A 12 36.91 -37.68 -6.97
CA GLU A 12 36.33 -36.36 -6.66
C GLU A 12 35.15 -35.97 -7.59
N THR A 13 34.46 -36.93 -8.20
CA THR A 13 33.57 -36.77 -9.35
C THR A 13 32.22 -37.47 -9.14
N GLY A 14 31.49 -37.10 -8.08
CA GLY A 14 30.09 -37.51 -7.99
C GLY A 14 29.29 -36.51 -7.19
N ASP A 15 27.98 -36.71 -7.17
CA ASP A 15 27.05 -35.74 -6.62
C ASP A 15 27.34 -35.49 -5.12
N PRO A 16 27.64 -34.24 -4.71
CA PRO A 16 27.82 -33.88 -3.31
C PRO A 16 26.61 -34.24 -2.44
N ARG A 17 25.40 -34.30 -3.02
CA ARG A 17 24.17 -34.66 -2.31
C ARG A 17 24.15 -36.08 -1.78
N GLU A 18 24.89 -36.98 -2.41
CA GLU A 18 24.92 -38.41 -2.08
C GLU A 18 26.10 -38.78 -1.15
N ARG A 19 27.01 -37.83 -0.90
CA ARG A 19 28.19 -38.07 -0.05
C ARG A 19 28.22 -37.25 1.22
N GLU A 20 27.63 -36.06 1.20
CA GLU A 20 27.64 -35.17 2.36
C GLU A 20 26.52 -35.53 3.35
N SER A 21 26.80 -35.34 4.64
CA SER A 21 25.80 -35.55 5.68
C SER A 21 24.70 -34.48 5.61
N ALA A 22 23.49 -34.83 6.05
CA ALA A 22 22.34 -33.93 6.01
C ALA A 22 22.58 -32.59 6.73
N GLU A 23 23.44 -32.57 7.74
CA GLU A 23 23.83 -31.36 8.48
C GLU A 23 24.68 -30.40 7.62
N ILE A 24 25.54 -30.92 6.75
CA ILE A 24 26.37 -30.11 5.84
C ILE A 24 25.50 -29.55 4.71
N ILE A 25 24.53 -30.33 4.23
CA ILE A 25 23.56 -29.91 3.22
C ILE A 25 22.66 -28.79 3.78
N ASP A 26 22.18 -28.91 5.03
CA ASP A 26 21.41 -27.86 5.71
C ASP A 26 22.25 -26.58 5.87
N LEU A 27 23.50 -26.70 6.32
CA LEU A 27 24.41 -25.56 6.50
C LEU A 27 24.72 -24.83 5.18
N ALA A 28 24.90 -25.57 4.08
CA ALA A 28 25.12 -24.99 2.76
C ALA A 28 23.86 -24.27 2.23
N SER A 29 22.68 -24.84 2.48
CA SER A 29 21.40 -24.26 2.03
C SER A 29 21.02 -22.98 2.78
N ARG A 30 21.52 -22.77 4.01
CA ARG A 30 21.35 -21.50 4.76
C ARG A 30 21.99 -20.29 4.10
N ALA A 31 22.99 -20.48 3.23
CA ALA A 31 23.56 -19.39 2.45
C ALA A 31 22.78 -19.10 1.15
N ALA A 32 21.88 -20.01 0.74
CA ALA A 32 21.12 -19.89 -0.51
C ALA A 32 19.88 -18.99 -0.37
N PHE A 33 19.39 -18.77 0.85
CA PHE A 33 18.26 -17.89 1.12
C PHE A 33 18.72 -16.60 1.79
N PRO A 34 18.35 -15.42 1.30
CA PRO A 34 18.60 -14.17 2.02
C PRO A 34 17.85 -14.22 3.35
N ALA A 35 18.59 -14.16 4.46
CA ALA A 35 18.00 -14.14 5.79
C ALA A 35 17.21 -12.84 6.00
N VAL A 36 15.90 -12.88 5.74
CA VAL A 36 14.99 -11.78 6.09
C VAL A 36 14.69 -11.90 7.60
N THR A 37 15.60 -11.30 8.37
CA THR A 37 15.40 -10.86 9.76
C THR A 37 14.84 -11.89 10.75
N ASP A 38 15.67 -12.85 11.15
CA ASP A 38 15.51 -13.58 12.43
C ASP A 38 16.43 -13.04 13.53
N ARG A 39 16.87 -11.78 13.42
CA ARG A 39 17.66 -11.18 14.51
C ARG A 39 16.71 -10.65 15.57
N LYS A 40 16.18 -11.56 16.41
CA LYS A 40 15.57 -11.20 17.69
C LYS A 40 16.64 -10.52 18.55
N ALA A 41 16.76 -9.21 18.41
CA ALA A 41 17.66 -8.42 19.24
C ALA A 41 17.21 -8.57 20.70
N LYS A 42 18.12 -8.90 21.61
CA LYS A 42 17.80 -9.02 23.05
C LYS A 42 17.14 -7.75 23.62
N SER A 43 17.34 -6.60 22.97
CA SER A 43 16.74 -5.31 23.30
C SER A 43 15.27 -5.16 22.89
N ASP A 44 14.76 -5.98 21.97
CA ASP A 44 13.41 -5.83 21.43
C ASP A 44 12.33 -6.19 22.45
N GLY A 45 12.65 -7.12 23.36
CA GLY A 45 11.78 -7.42 24.51
C GLY A 45 11.73 -6.28 25.53
N LEU A 46 12.81 -5.51 25.66
CA LEU A 46 12.90 -4.41 26.62
C LEU A 46 12.17 -3.16 26.11
N SER A 47 12.28 -2.84 24.82
CA SER A 47 11.53 -1.75 24.19
C SER A 47 10.03 -2.03 24.19
N LEU A 48 9.62 -3.27 23.89
CA LEU A 48 8.22 -3.69 23.94
C LEU A 48 7.68 -3.61 25.39
N ALA A 49 8.41 -4.14 26.37
CA ALA A 49 7.99 -4.07 27.78
C ALA A 49 7.90 -2.62 28.29
N ALA A 50 8.85 -1.77 27.92
CA ALA A 50 8.82 -0.34 28.25
C ALA A 50 7.61 0.38 27.62
N GLY A 51 7.32 0.09 26.34
CA GLY A 51 6.15 0.63 25.65
C GLY A 51 4.84 0.23 26.31
N VAL A 52 4.68 -1.06 26.64
CA VAL A 52 3.49 -1.57 27.34
C VAL A 52 3.33 -0.91 28.72
N ALA A 53 4.42 -0.72 29.47
CA ALA A 53 4.38 -0.06 30.76
C ALA A 53 3.89 1.40 30.67
N VAL A 54 4.38 2.16 29.68
CA VAL A 54 3.96 3.56 29.45
C VAL A 54 2.47 3.63 29.11
N VAL A 55 2.00 2.78 28.19
CA VAL A 55 0.58 2.74 27.79
C VAL A 55 -0.30 2.33 28.97
N GLY A 56 0.12 1.35 29.76
CA GLY A 56 -0.60 0.91 30.96
C GLY A 56 -0.73 2.01 32.01
N LEU A 57 0.35 2.78 32.25
CA LEU A 57 0.34 3.90 33.19
C LEU A 57 -0.61 5.01 32.73
N LEU A 58 -0.56 5.36 31.44
CA LEU A 58 -1.47 6.36 30.85
C LEU A 58 -2.94 5.91 30.95
N GLY A 59 -3.21 4.64 30.70
CA GLY A 59 -4.54 4.04 30.84
C GLY A 59 -5.05 4.07 32.29
N ALA A 60 -4.19 3.74 33.25
CA ALA A 60 -4.53 3.77 34.67
C ALA A 60 -4.87 5.19 35.16
N VAL A 61 -4.09 6.20 34.75
CA VAL A 61 -4.37 7.61 35.05
C VAL A 61 -5.71 8.05 34.46
N THR A 62 -5.98 7.68 33.20
CA THR A 62 -7.23 8.04 32.53
C THR A 62 -8.45 7.37 33.18
N PHE A 63 -8.33 6.08 33.53
CA PHE A 63 -9.38 5.34 34.22
C PHE A 63 -9.66 5.92 35.61
N TRP A 64 -8.62 6.27 36.37
CA TRP A 64 -8.76 6.89 37.68
C TRP A 64 -9.44 8.25 37.61
N ALA A 65 -9.14 9.07 36.59
CA ALA A 65 -9.79 10.35 36.34
C ALA A 65 -11.30 10.19 36.06
N MET A 66 -11.67 9.22 35.20
CA MET A 66 -13.09 8.95 34.90
C MET A 66 -13.84 8.33 36.09
N ASN A 67 -13.18 7.48 36.88
CA ASN A 67 -13.79 6.86 38.06
C ASN A 67 -14.03 7.89 39.17
N SER A 68 -13.12 8.85 39.34
CA SER A 68 -13.28 9.94 40.31
C SER A 68 -14.44 10.88 39.96
N ALA A 69 -14.77 11.05 38.67
CA ALA A 69 -15.90 11.87 38.25
C ALA A 69 -17.29 11.21 38.49
N ARG A 70 -17.33 9.95 38.96
CA ARG A 70 -18.57 9.23 39.25
C ARG A 70 -18.96 9.25 40.73
N THR A 71 -18.30 10.05 41.56
CA THR A 71 -18.81 10.35 42.90
C THR A 71 -20.21 10.97 42.79
N PRO A 72 -21.22 10.45 43.50
CA PRO A 72 -22.56 11.01 43.47
C PRO A 72 -22.52 12.48 43.93
N GLU A 73 -23.27 13.33 43.23
CA GLU A 73 -23.51 14.71 43.66
C GLU A 73 -24.09 14.69 45.08
N PRO A 74 -23.64 15.57 46.00
CA PRO A 74 -24.32 15.71 47.28
C PRO A 74 -25.78 16.06 47.00
N GLU A 75 -26.71 15.30 47.59
CA GLU A 75 -28.14 15.54 47.47
C GLU A 75 -28.43 17.01 47.75
N GLY A 76 -28.86 17.73 46.72
CA GLY A 76 -29.39 19.06 46.89
C GLY A 76 -30.61 18.98 47.80
N ILE A 77 -30.69 19.88 48.78
CA ILE A 77 -31.86 20.06 49.64
C ILE A 77 -33.01 20.55 48.74
N GLY A 78 -33.75 19.60 48.16
CA GLY A 78 -34.81 19.84 47.19
C GLY A 78 -36.00 18.93 47.48
N ASN A 79 -37.18 19.56 47.60
CA ASN A 79 -38.45 18.93 47.96
C ASN A 79 -38.82 17.76 47.02
N PRO A 80 -39.06 16.52 47.51
CA PRO A 80 -39.26 15.32 46.67
C PRO A 80 -40.63 15.24 45.97
N ASN A 81 -41.39 16.33 45.87
CA ASN A 81 -42.78 16.29 45.43
C ASN A 81 -43.05 17.00 44.09
N VAL A 82 -42.16 16.84 43.10
CA VAL A 82 -42.45 17.25 41.73
C VAL A 82 -42.37 16.03 40.82
N ALA A 83 -43.54 15.48 40.50
CA ALA A 83 -43.66 14.36 39.57
C ALA A 83 -43.26 14.81 38.15
N PRO A 84 -42.47 14.01 37.40
CA PRO A 84 -42.20 14.29 36.00
C PRO A 84 -43.48 14.16 35.16
N PRO A 85 -43.67 15.00 34.11
CA PRO A 85 -44.83 14.88 33.24
C PRO A 85 -44.80 13.54 32.51
N GLN A 86 -45.83 12.72 32.71
CA GLN A 86 -46.02 11.44 32.05
C GLN A 86 -46.34 11.67 30.57
N ALA A 87 -45.52 11.10 29.69
CA ALA A 87 -45.81 11.03 28.26
C ALA A 87 -47.03 10.14 28.03
N ALA A 88 -48.01 10.67 27.29
CA ALA A 88 -49.22 9.95 26.94
C ALA A 88 -48.90 8.74 26.04
N VAL A 89 -49.36 7.56 26.45
CA VAL A 89 -49.30 6.34 25.67
C VAL A 89 -50.41 6.41 24.61
N VAL A 90 -50.04 6.55 23.34
CA VAL A 90 -51.00 6.56 22.23
C VAL A 90 -51.34 5.11 21.87
N GLN A 91 -52.59 4.71 22.12
CA GLN A 91 -53.13 3.42 21.64
C GLN A 91 -53.31 3.48 20.11
N PRO A 92 -52.93 2.44 19.34
CA PRO A 92 -53.20 2.41 17.92
C PRO A 92 -54.70 2.19 17.68
N THR A 93 -55.37 3.21 17.17
CA THR A 93 -56.72 3.09 16.62
C THR A 93 -56.62 2.50 15.23
N ALA A 94 -57.32 1.39 14.99
CA ALA A 94 -57.47 0.82 13.65
C ALA A 94 -58.29 1.81 12.80
N GLN A 95 -57.63 2.51 11.88
CA GLN A 95 -58.30 3.35 10.91
C GLN A 95 -58.92 2.47 9.80
N PRO A 96 -60.18 2.72 9.37
CA PRO A 96 -60.74 2.05 8.22
C PRO A 96 -60.03 2.51 6.94
N VAL A 97 -59.65 1.55 6.10
CA VAL A 97 -58.99 1.80 4.81
C VAL A 97 -59.96 2.56 3.88
N PRO A 98 -59.61 3.75 3.37
CA PRO A 98 -60.44 4.42 2.36
C PRO A 98 -60.34 3.70 1.01
N ASN A 99 -61.47 3.60 0.33
CA ASN A 99 -61.61 3.03 -1.01
C ASN A 99 -60.56 3.58 -2.00
N ALA A 100 -60.04 2.67 -2.83
CA ALA A 100 -59.11 2.96 -3.91
C ALA A 100 -59.67 3.99 -4.90
N SER A 101 -58.92 5.07 -5.11
CA SER A 101 -59.13 6.02 -6.20
C SER A 101 -58.84 5.34 -7.56
N PRO A 102 -59.59 5.64 -8.64
CA PRO A 102 -59.24 5.16 -9.96
C PRO A 102 -57.93 5.79 -10.46
N SER A 103 -57.03 4.95 -10.98
CA SER A 103 -55.77 5.38 -11.60
C SER A 103 -56.00 6.38 -12.76
N PRO A 104 -55.16 7.42 -12.89
CA PRO A 104 -55.19 8.29 -14.07
C PRO A 104 -54.77 7.53 -15.33
N ALA A 105 -55.43 7.85 -16.46
CA ALA A 105 -55.06 7.35 -17.78
C ALA A 105 -53.63 7.79 -18.16
N VAL A 106 -52.83 6.84 -18.68
CA VAL A 106 -51.48 7.08 -19.21
C VAL A 106 -51.59 7.90 -20.48
N VAL A 107 -51.04 9.12 -20.46
CA VAL A 107 -50.81 9.92 -21.67
C VAL A 107 -49.48 9.47 -22.29
N PRO A 108 -49.38 9.20 -23.60
CA PRO A 108 -48.12 8.84 -24.24
C PRO A 108 -47.14 10.02 -24.18
N GLN A 109 -46.00 9.82 -23.52
CA GLN A 109 -44.88 10.75 -23.50
C GLN A 109 -44.24 10.80 -24.91
N PRO A 110 -44.10 11.97 -25.57
CA PRO A 110 -43.34 12.06 -26.81
C PRO A 110 -41.85 11.81 -26.55
N ASP A 111 -41.27 10.92 -27.35
CA ASP A 111 -39.86 10.53 -27.31
C ASP A 111 -38.96 11.70 -27.73
N PRO A 112 -38.05 12.20 -26.86
CA PRO A 112 -37.14 13.25 -27.22
C PRO A 112 -36.06 12.69 -28.17
N ALA A 113 -36.09 13.13 -29.42
CA ALA A 113 -35.07 12.80 -30.41
C ALA A 113 -33.66 13.14 -29.88
N PRO A 114 -32.65 12.29 -30.14
CA PRO A 114 -31.28 12.53 -29.65
C PRO A 114 -30.68 13.78 -30.30
N ALA A 115 -30.32 14.76 -29.47
CA ALA A 115 -29.57 15.93 -29.91
C ALA A 115 -28.11 15.54 -30.25
N PRO A 116 -27.51 16.09 -31.32
CA PRO A 116 -26.12 15.84 -31.65
C PRO A 116 -25.18 16.34 -30.55
N VAL A 117 -24.38 15.44 -29.97
CA VAL A 117 -23.29 15.80 -29.05
C VAL A 117 -22.15 16.40 -29.87
N LEU A 118 -21.87 17.68 -29.66
CA LEU A 118 -20.73 18.35 -30.28
C LEU A 118 -19.43 17.79 -29.66
N ALA A 119 -18.69 16.99 -30.41
CA ALA A 119 -17.63 16.12 -29.89
C ALA A 119 -16.39 16.83 -29.30
N ASN A 120 -16.27 18.16 -29.43
CA ASN A 120 -15.15 18.87 -28.80
C ASN A 120 -15.41 20.39 -28.79
N ASN A 121 -15.52 21.01 -27.61
CA ASN A 121 -15.53 22.47 -27.50
C ASN A 121 -14.08 22.99 -27.59
N PRO A 122 -13.69 23.74 -28.64
CA PRO A 122 -12.32 24.24 -28.79
C PRO A 122 -11.89 25.26 -27.72
N ALA A 123 -12.82 25.74 -26.88
CA ALA A 123 -12.50 26.58 -25.72
C ALA A 123 -12.05 25.76 -24.49
N TYR A 124 -12.15 24.44 -24.53
CA TYR A 124 -11.66 23.58 -23.45
C TYR A 124 -10.15 23.32 -23.62
N GLN A 125 -9.32 24.20 -23.06
CA GLN A 125 -7.92 23.84 -22.82
C GLN A 125 -7.87 22.89 -21.62
N ALA A 126 -7.65 21.60 -21.89
CA ALA A 126 -7.31 20.65 -20.84
C ALA A 126 -5.97 21.07 -20.24
N VAL A 127 -6.01 21.78 -19.11
CA VAL A 127 -4.84 21.91 -18.25
C VAL A 127 -4.50 20.48 -17.83
N ALA A 128 -3.36 19.98 -18.29
CA ALA A 128 -2.84 18.70 -17.85
C ALA A 128 -2.62 18.80 -16.33
N ALA A 129 -3.58 18.30 -15.56
CA ALA A 129 -3.44 18.13 -14.13
C ALA A 129 -2.31 17.11 -13.93
N GLY A 130 -1.10 17.60 -13.67
CA GLY A 130 0.04 16.75 -13.35
C GLY A 130 -0.34 15.84 -12.19
N ASN A 131 -0.06 14.54 -12.32
CA ASN A 131 -0.44 13.55 -11.33
C ASN A 131 0.16 13.92 -9.96
N PRO A 132 -0.66 14.35 -8.98
CA PRO A 132 -0.15 14.74 -7.66
C PRO A 132 0.37 13.53 -6.84
N TYR A 133 0.12 12.32 -7.35
CA TYR A 133 0.59 11.05 -6.78
C TYR A 133 1.82 10.49 -7.48
N ALA A 134 2.43 11.23 -8.41
CA ALA A 134 3.69 10.82 -9.02
C ALA A 134 4.82 10.92 -7.98
N SER A 135 5.52 9.83 -7.73
CA SER A 135 6.73 9.83 -6.94
C SER A 135 7.83 10.64 -7.65
N PRO A 136 8.58 11.52 -6.96
CA PRO A 136 9.65 12.27 -7.59
C PRO A 136 10.78 11.33 -8.05
N ILE A 137 11.13 11.37 -9.33
CA ILE A 137 12.33 10.71 -9.85
C ILE A 137 13.53 11.61 -9.54
N LEU A 138 14.44 11.11 -8.70
CA LEU A 138 15.75 11.73 -8.47
C LEU A 138 16.69 11.33 -9.60
N ALA A 139 16.76 12.15 -10.65
CA ALA A 139 17.82 12.04 -11.65
C ALA A 139 19.07 12.78 -11.16
N PHE A 140 20.19 12.07 -11.01
CA PHE A 140 21.48 12.64 -10.64
C PHE A 140 22.35 12.71 -11.89
N ASP A 141 22.66 13.92 -12.36
CA ASP A 141 23.58 14.15 -13.47
C ASP A 141 24.90 14.70 -12.92
N THR A 142 25.96 13.91 -13.05
CA THR A 142 27.32 14.25 -12.60
C THR A 142 28.12 15.03 -13.65
N SER A 143 27.58 15.26 -14.84
CA SER A 143 28.31 15.89 -15.96
C SER A 143 28.61 17.38 -15.75
N GLY A 144 27.87 18.07 -14.85
CA GLY A 144 28.08 19.49 -14.56
C GLY A 144 29.13 19.80 -13.48
N ALA A 145 29.53 18.82 -12.67
CA ALA A 145 30.42 19.06 -11.51
C ALA A 145 31.89 19.32 -11.90
N VAL A 146 32.25 19.15 -13.18
CA VAL A 146 33.60 19.41 -13.71
C VAL A 146 33.72 20.74 -14.47
N ASN A 147 32.63 21.49 -14.69
CA ASN A 147 32.72 22.83 -15.28
C ASN A 147 32.71 23.91 -14.18
N GLY A 148 33.90 24.16 -13.64
CA GLY A 148 34.16 25.29 -12.75
C GLY A 148 33.76 26.63 -13.37
N LEU A 149 33.24 27.51 -12.52
CA LEU A 149 33.19 28.96 -12.64
C LEU A 149 33.06 29.51 -14.08
N ARG A 150 31.85 29.43 -14.66
CA ARG A 150 31.47 30.33 -15.75
C ARG A 150 30.57 31.44 -15.21
N LEU A 151 31.09 32.65 -15.26
CA LEU A 151 30.39 33.91 -14.99
C LEU A 151 29.31 34.11 -16.06
N ALA A 152 28.06 34.25 -15.62
CA ALA A 152 26.87 34.74 -16.34
C ALA A 152 26.86 34.68 -17.89
N GLU A 153 26.20 33.66 -18.44
CA GLU A 153 25.64 33.69 -19.79
C GLU A 153 24.10 33.73 -19.66
N PRO A 154 23.38 34.66 -20.31
CA PRO A 154 21.93 34.69 -20.27
C PRO A 154 21.36 33.46 -21.00
N PRO A 155 20.34 32.77 -20.44
CA PRO A 155 19.74 31.62 -21.10
C PRO A 155 19.03 32.03 -22.40
N PRO A 156 19.09 31.22 -23.47
CA PRO A 156 18.26 31.45 -24.65
C PRO A 156 16.78 31.41 -24.25
N ALA A 157 16.04 32.42 -24.68
CA ALA A 157 14.61 32.53 -24.48
C ALA A 157 13.91 31.31 -25.10
N GLY A 158 13.24 30.51 -24.28
CA GLY A 158 12.41 29.41 -24.73
C GLY A 158 12.68 28.11 -24.00
N GLN A 159 12.33 28.07 -22.71
CA GLN A 159 11.94 26.86 -21.99
C GLN A 159 11.36 27.29 -20.65
N SER A 160 10.09 27.68 -20.67
CA SER A 160 9.29 27.78 -19.45
C SER A 160 9.05 26.37 -18.96
N ALA A 161 9.88 25.92 -18.01
CA ALA A 161 9.56 24.78 -17.17
C ALA A 161 8.28 25.11 -16.40
N ALA A 162 7.16 24.52 -16.84
CA ALA A 162 5.91 24.57 -16.11
C ALA A 162 6.15 24.03 -14.69
N GLY A 163 5.92 24.86 -13.68
CA GLY A 163 5.86 24.44 -12.28
C GLY A 163 6.88 25.05 -11.32
N SER A 164 7.82 25.89 -11.76
CA SER A 164 8.58 26.70 -10.78
C SER A 164 7.69 27.85 -10.31
N VAL A 165 7.20 27.75 -9.07
CA VAL A 165 6.57 28.88 -8.38
C VAL A 165 7.60 30.00 -8.33
N VAL A 166 7.40 31.02 -9.16
CA VAL A 166 8.15 32.28 -9.12
C VAL A 166 7.97 32.84 -7.70
N GLY A 167 9.01 32.75 -6.88
CA GLY A 167 9.04 33.27 -5.50
C GLY A 167 9.56 32.31 -4.43
N GLY A 168 9.79 31.02 -4.70
CA GLY A 168 10.35 30.09 -3.72
C GLY A 168 11.87 30.03 -3.77
N GLY A 169 12.57 30.68 -2.84
CA GLY A 169 14.04 30.52 -2.69
C GLY A 169 14.46 29.07 -2.39
N ARG A 170 15.75 28.83 -2.12
CA ARG A 170 16.31 27.48 -1.81
C ARG A 170 15.51 26.72 -0.73
N ALA A 171 14.84 27.44 0.17
CA ALA A 171 13.94 26.89 1.17
C ALA A 171 12.65 26.28 0.58
N GLY A 172 12.06 26.88 -0.47
CA GLY A 172 10.89 26.34 -1.17
C GLY A 172 11.23 25.09 -1.99
N GLU A 173 12.42 25.04 -2.57
CA GLU A 173 12.93 23.84 -3.27
C GLU A 173 13.28 22.70 -2.30
N PHE A 174 13.79 23.02 -1.12
CA PHE A 174 13.99 22.03 -0.05
C PHE A 174 12.64 21.53 0.50
N ALA A 175 11.67 22.43 0.69
CA ALA A 175 10.34 22.08 1.15
C ALA A 175 9.56 21.22 0.15
N SER A 176 9.74 21.40 -1.16
CA SER A 176 9.13 20.53 -2.16
C SER A 176 9.75 19.13 -2.20
N ARG A 177 11.06 19.01 -1.90
CA ARG A 177 11.77 17.73 -1.81
C ARG A 177 11.48 16.96 -0.50
N ILE A 178 11.21 17.67 0.61
CA ILE A 178 10.95 17.06 1.93
C ILE A 178 9.46 16.90 2.23
N GLY A 179 8.64 17.89 1.85
CA GLY A 179 7.21 17.92 2.14
C GLY A 179 6.37 16.96 1.29
N GLY A 180 6.96 16.39 0.25
CA GLY A 180 6.35 15.39 -0.61
C GLY A 180 6.89 14.00 -0.30
N VAL A 181 6.37 13.34 0.75
CA VAL A 181 6.14 11.89 0.59
C VAL A 181 4.95 11.75 -0.37
N GLY A 182 5.25 12.03 -1.64
CA GLY A 182 4.30 12.03 -2.75
C GLY A 182 3.81 10.61 -2.97
N GLY A 183 2.67 10.31 -2.39
CA GLY A 183 1.97 9.05 -2.52
C GLY A 183 0.58 9.22 -1.94
N ALA A 184 -0.43 8.66 -2.62
CA ALA A 184 -1.74 8.51 -2.01
C ALA A 184 -1.59 7.71 -0.69
N PRO A 185 -2.50 7.88 0.29
CA PRO A 185 -2.49 7.02 1.47
C PRO A 185 -2.52 5.55 1.04
N ALA A 186 -1.49 4.79 1.41
CA ALA A 186 -1.43 3.36 1.15
C ALA A 186 -2.30 2.61 2.16
N GLN A 187 -3.05 1.61 1.69
CA GLN A 187 -3.78 0.70 2.57
C GLN A 187 -3.22 -0.72 2.43
N ALA A 188 -2.92 -1.34 3.56
CA ALA A 188 -2.63 -2.75 3.62
C ALA A 188 -3.93 -3.55 3.47
N ARG A 189 -3.92 -4.55 2.58
CA ARG A 189 -5.01 -5.51 2.43
C ARG A 189 -4.42 -6.91 2.41
N ALA A 190 -5.10 -7.85 3.05
CA ALA A 190 -4.73 -9.26 2.96
C ALA A 190 -4.98 -9.77 1.53
N MET A 191 -4.14 -10.70 1.08
CA MET A 191 -4.34 -11.39 -0.20
C MET A 191 -5.59 -12.26 -0.15
N VAL A 192 -6.39 -12.24 -1.22
CA VAL A 192 -7.65 -12.99 -1.29
C VAL A 192 -7.40 -14.50 -1.38
N ASN A 193 -6.48 -14.94 -2.24
CA ASN A 193 -6.22 -16.36 -2.50
C ASN A 193 -4.71 -16.67 -2.51
N PRO A 194 -4.05 -16.74 -1.33
CA PRO A 194 -2.61 -16.97 -1.26
C PRO A 194 -2.19 -18.37 -1.74
N SER A 195 -3.06 -19.38 -1.68
CA SER A 195 -2.74 -20.76 -2.11
C SER A 195 -2.73 -20.95 -3.63
N THR A 196 -3.27 -20.01 -4.39
CA THR A 196 -3.38 -20.11 -5.86
C THR A 196 -2.83 -18.87 -6.56
N THR A 197 -2.03 -18.07 -5.85
CA THR A 197 -1.45 -16.83 -6.38
C THR A 197 0.03 -16.80 -6.07
N VAL A 198 0.87 -16.86 -7.11
CA VAL A 198 2.30 -16.60 -6.98
C VAL A 198 2.51 -15.10 -6.83
N THR A 199 3.13 -14.67 -5.74
CA THR A 199 3.41 -13.26 -5.47
C THR A 199 4.49 -12.71 -6.40
N GLU A 200 4.43 -11.40 -6.66
CA GLU A 200 5.54 -10.72 -7.31
C GLU A 200 6.82 -10.84 -6.47
N GLY A 201 7.97 -10.89 -7.14
CA GLY A 201 9.26 -11.11 -6.50
C GLY A 201 9.60 -12.57 -6.20
N THR A 202 8.68 -13.52 -6.44
CA THR A 202 9.00 -14.95 -6.38
C THR A 202 10.02 -15.34 -7.45
N LEU A 203 11.06 -16.08 -7.06
CA LEU A 203 12.09 -16.58 -7.97
C LEU A 203 11.62 -17.89 -8.62
N ILE A 204 11.69 -17.99 -9.94
CA ILE A 204 11.34 -19.20 -10.70
C ILE A 204 12.63 -19.77 -11.31
N PRO A 205 13.23 -20.82 -10.73
CA PRO A 205 14.46 -21.39 -11.25
C PRO A 205 14.20 -22.16 -12.54
N ALA A 206 14.98 -21.91 -13.58
CA ALA A 206 14.79 -22.50 -14.90
C ALA A 206 16.12 -22.71 -15.65
N ILE A 207 16.10 -23.65 -16.61
CA ILE A 207 17.22 -23.98 -17.50
C ILE A 207 16.82 -23.58 -18.92
N LEU A 208 17.72 -22.92 -19.65
CA LEU A 208 17.46 -22.46 -21.02
C LEU A 208 17.47 -23.61 -22.02
N GLU A 209 16.43 -23.68 -22.87
CA GLU A 209 16.38 -24.57 -24.03
C GLU A 209 17.00 -23.92 -25.28
N THR A 210 17.16 -22.60 -25.25
CA THR A 210 17.63 -21.80 -26.40
C THR A 210 18.80 -20.92 -25.97
N ALA A 211 19.85 -20.88 -26.79
CA ALA A 211 20.99 -19.99 -26.57
C ALA A 211 20.58 -18.52 -26.74
N ILE A 212 21.17 -17.64 -25.94
CA ILE A 212 20.87 -16.21 -25.97
C ILE A 212 21.78 -15.51 -26.99
N ASN A 213 21.17 -14.69 -27.85
CA ASN A 213 21.86 -13.72 -28.70
C ASN A 213 21.12 -12.36 -28.61
N THR A 214 21.86 -11.28 -28.33
CA THR A 214 21.32 -9.91 -28.18
C THR A 214 21.42 -9.06 -29.45
N ASP A 215 22.01 -9.57 -30.52
CA ASP A 215 22.19 -8.84 -31.78
C ASP A 215 20.87 -8.63 -32.54
N VAL A 216 19.90 -9.54 -32.34
CA VAL A 216 18.58 -9.48 -32.95
C VAL A 216 17.52 -9.71 -31.87
N PRO A 217 16.48 -8.86 -31.77
CA PRO A 217 15.38 -9.09 -30.84
C PRO A 217 14.68 -10.43 -31.11
N GLY A 218 14.42 -11.21 -30.06
CA GLY A 218 13.78 -12.51 -30.17
C GLY A 218 13.32 -13.08 -28.83
N TYR A 219 12.68 -14.25 -28.88
CA TYR A 219 12.19 -14.97 -27.71
C TYR A 219 13.23 -15.98 -27.19
N VAL A 220 13.18 -16.23 -25.88
CA VAL A 220 13.96 -17.27 -25.20
C VAL A 220 13.00 -18.27 -24.57
N ARG A 221 13.36 -19.55 -24.58
CA ARG A 221 12.59 -20.64 -23.97
C ARG A 221 13.41 -21.28 -22.85
N ALA A 222 12.72 -21.61 -21.75
CA ALA A 222 13.32 -22.24 -20.58
C ALA A 222 12.35 -23.22 -19.94
N VAL A 223 12.88 -24.25 -19.26
CA VAL A 223 12.12 -25.22 -18.47
C VAL A 223 12.39 -24.99 -17.00
N VAL A 224 11.31 -24.94 -16.22
CA VAL A 224 11.36 -24.81 -14.76
C VAL A 224 12.03 -26.03 -14.16
N SER A 225 13.05 -25.83 -13.32
CA SER A 225 13.85 -26.93 -12.77
C SER A 225 13.37 -27.43 -11.41
N GLN A 226 12.50 -26.68 -10.73
CA GLN A 226 11.95 -26.99 -9.41
C GLN A 226 10.53 -26.43 -9.29
N ASP A 227 9.70 -27.06 -8.47
CA ASP A 227 8.34 -26.58 -8.18
C ASP A 227 8.37 -25.19 -7.51
N VAL A 228 7.34 -24.38 -7.77
CA VAL A 228 7.18 -22.99 -7.32
C VAL A 228 5.86 -22.81 -6.58
#